data_AF-A0A7X3TBX5-F1
#
_entry.id   AF-A0A7X3TBX5-F1
#
_cell.length_a   1.000
_cell.length_b   1.000
_cell.length_c   1.000
_cell.angle_alpha   90.00
_cell.angle_beta   90.00
_cell.angle_gamma   90.00
#
_symmetry.space_group_name_H-M   'P 1'
#
loop_
_entity.id
_entity.type
_entity.pdbx_description
1 polymer ?
#
loop_
_entity_poly.entity_id
_entity_poly.type
_entity_poly.pdbx_seq_one_letter_code
_entity_poly.pdbx_strand_id
1 'polypeptide(L)'
;MPAGPLDFNAWAAGLRDGRSYVGDGKSHLLDFTVGGVPVGEKSPTGQISQLDLEAPNTVTITARVAARLNETPNPEIQNRPLDQKPYWDIERARIAEERKVLVELIVNGQAVETQEIVANGEIVPVQFETAIDRSSWVALRIFPSSHTNPVFVIVDGKPIRASRRSAQWCLDAVEVCWNAKVNRIREEERDAAREAYNVASQTYQNILEDCDVD
;
A
#
# COMPACT_ATOMS: atom_id res chain seq x y z
N MET A 1 -7.02 11.96 -11.69
CA MET A 1 -6.74 13.42 -11.80
C MET A 1 -8.03 14.19 -11.52
N PRO A 2 -8.00 15.37 -10.87
CA PRO A 2 -9.23 16.12 -10.62
C PRO A 2 -9.93 16.45 -11.95
N ALA A 3 -11.25 16.24 -12.00
CA ALA A 3 -12.05 16.63 -13.13
C ALA A 3 -12.32 18.14 -13.04
N GLY A 4 -11.88 18.90 -14.04
CA GLY A 4 -12.09 20.35 -14.12
C GLY A 4 -10.92 21.21 -13.64
N PRO A 5 -11.15 22.52 -13.43
CA PRO A 5 -10.12 23.45 -12.98
C PRO A 5 -9.50 23.02 -11.66
N LEU A 6 -8.20 23.26 -11.51
CA LEU A 6 -7.51 23.01 -10.25
C LEU A 6 -8.09 23.94 -9.17
N ASP A 7 -8.74 23.35 -8.17
CA ASP A 7 -9.21 24.03 -6.97
C ASP A 7 -8.44 23.53 -5.75
N PHE A 8 -7.86 24.46 -4.98
CA PHE A 8 -7.00 24.12 -3.85
C PHE A 8 -7.75 23.35 -2.76
N ASN A 9 -9.00 23.75 -2.46
CA ASN A 9 -9.78 23.11 -1.40
C ASN A 9 -10.20 21.70 -1.80
N ALA A 10 -10.63 21.51 -3.04
CA ALA A 10 -10.94 20.20 -3.59
C ALA A 10 -9.71 19.28 -3.63
N TRP A 11 -8.54 19.82 -3.98
CA TRP A 11 -7.28 19.08 -3.95
C TRP A 11 -6.88 18.68 -2.53
N ALA A 12 -6.92 19.62 -1.57
CA ALA A 12 -6.60 19.36 -0.17
C ALA A 12 -7.57 18.36 0.48
N ALA A 13 -8.87 18.47 0.17
CA ALA A 13 -9.89 17.50 0.59
C ALA A 13 -9.60 16.12 -0.01
N GLY A 14 -9.23 16.05 -1.30
CA GLY A 14 -8.83 14.80 -1.94
C GLY A 14 -7.64 14.13 -1.26
N LEU A 15 -6.60 14.88 -0.90
CA LEU A 15 -5.45 14.36 -0.16
C LEU A 15 -5.84 13.84 1.23
N ARG A 16 -6.67 14.60 1.95
CA ARG A 16 -7.20 14.17 3.26
C ARG A 16 -7.99 12.87 3.15
N ASP A 17 -8.81 12.76 2.09
CA ASP A 17 -9.61 11.58 1.80
C ASP A 17 -8.73 10.45 1.21
N GLY A 18 -7.41 10.60 1.13
CA GLY A 18 -6.48 9.55 0.72
C GLY A 18 -6.35 9.34 -0.79
N ARG A 19 -6.90 10.24 -1.62
CA ARG A 19 -6.72 10.21 -3.07
C ARG A 19 -5.25 10.34 -3.38
N SER A 20 -4.69 9.31 -3.99
CA SER A 20 -3.26 9.25 -4.24
C SER A 20 -2.98 8.90 -5.70
N TYR A 21 -1.87 9.44 -6.15
CA TYR A 21 -1.15 9.04 -7.34
C TYR A 21 0.26 8.73 -6.87
N VAL A 22 0.79 7.57 -7.25
CA VAL A 22 2.11 7.13 -6.81
C VAL A 22 3.02 6.91 -8.01
N GLY A 23 4.24 7.42 -7.88
CA GLY A 23 5.33 7.17 -8.80
C GLY A 23 6.67 7.59 -8.23
N ASP A 24 7.75 6.96 -8.71
CA ASP A 24 9.15 7.35 -8.40
C ASP A 24 9.72 8.33 -9.44
N GLY A 25 8.88 8.83 -10.35
CA GLY A 25 9.27 9.66 -11.49
C GLY A 25 9.64 8.88 -12.76
N LYS A 26 9.79 7.56 -12.66
CA LYS A 26 10.03 6.64 -13.79
C LYS A 26 8.97 5.53 -13.89
N SER A 27 8.31 5.19 -12.80
CA SER A 27 7.15 4.33 -12.73
C SER A 27 5.95 5.09 -12.18
N HIS A 28 4.76 4.72 -12.65
CA HIS A 28 3.50 5.41 -12.34
C HIS A 28 2.36 4.39 -12.27
N LEU A 29 1.63 4.40 -11.16
CA LEU A 29 0.42 3.60 -10.96
C LEU A 29 -0.78 4.56 -10.95
N LEU A 30 -1.55 4.55 -12.05
CA LEU A 30 -2.64 5.48 -12.32
C LEU A 30 -3.98 4.75 -12.22
N ASP A 31 -5.00 5.48 -11.77
CA ASP A 31 -6.41 5.06 -11.78
C ASP A 31 -6.62 3.64 -11.20
N PHE A 32 -5.90 3.34 -10.12
CA PHE A 32 -6.03 2.06 -9.41
C PHE A 32 -7.41 1.94 -8.76
N THR A 33 -8.10 0.83 -9.05
CA THR A 33 -9.41 0.50 -8.49
C THR A 33 -9.49 -0.96 -8.06
N VAL A 34 -10.33 -1.25 -7.07
CA VAL A 34 -10.66 -2.61 -6.60
C VAL A 34 -12.17 -2.76 -6.59
N GLY A 35 -12.71 -3.67 -7.39
CA GLY A 35 -14.15 -3.80 -7.60
C GLY A 35 -14.81 -2.52 -8.13
N GLY A 36 -14.06 -1.72 -8.89
CA GLY A 36 -14.48 -0.41 -9.39
C GLY A 36 -14.42 0.72 -8.36
N VAL A 37 -14.01 0.46 -7.11
CA VAL A 37 -13.81 1.49 -6.08
C VAL A 37 -12.41 2.11 -6.25
N PRO A 38 -12.29 3.42 -6.53
CA PRO A 38 -11.00 4.09 -6.59
C PRO A 38 -10.42 4.41 -5.21
N VAL A 39 -9.10 4.47 -5.12
CA VAL A 39 -8.41 4.93 -3.91
C VAL A 39 -8.75 6.39 -3.60
N GLY A 40 -9.20 6.61 -2.37
CA GLY A 40 -9.54 7.91 -1.80
C GLY A 40 -10.88 8.47 -2.26
N GLU A 41 -11.70 7.64 -2.89
CA GLU A 41 -13.07 7.97 -3.24
C GLU A 41 -14.05 7.27 -2.33
N LYS A 42 -15.22 7.89 -2.17
CA LYS A 42 -16.30 7.30 -1.37
C LYS A 42 -16.96 6.19 -2.18
N SER A 43 -17.13 5.05 -1.54
CA SER A 43 -17.96 3.97 -2.02
C SER A 43 -19.45 4.36 -1.99
N PRO A 44 -20.35 3.56 -2.58
CA PRO A 44 -21.80 3.72 -2.40
C PRO A 44 -22.24 3.68 -0.93
N THR A 45 -21.48 3.05 -0.03
CA THR A 45 -21.73 3.01 1.43
C THR A 45 -21.20 4.26 2.15
N GLY A 46 -20.56 5.18 1.44
CA GLY A 46 -20.03 6.45 1.98
C GLY A 46 -18.66 6.33 2.65
N GLN A 47 -18.11 5.12 2.75
CA GLN A 47 -16.78 4.85 3.27
C GLN A 47 -15.71 5.14 2.21
N ILE A 48 -14.56 5.66 2.64
CA ILE A 48 -13.48 6.06 1.74
C ILE A 48 -12.60 4.84 1.43
N SER A 49 -12.24 4.64 0.16
CA SER A 49 -11.38 3.53 -0.28
C SER A 49 -11.90 2.17 0.19
N GLN A 50 -13.21 1.94 0.19
CA GLN A 50 -13.79 0.70 0.72
C GLN A 50 -14.72 0.01 -0.27
N LEU A 51 -14.53 -1.29 -0.45
CA LEU A 51 -15.45 -2.19 -1.14
C LEU A 51 -16.08 -3.13 -0.10
N ASP A 52 -17.41 -3.14 0.00
CA ASP A 52 -18.14 -4.05 0.88
C ASP A 52 -18.62 -5.27 0.07
N LEU A 53 -18.32 -6.47 0.57
CA LEU A 53 -18.79 -7.75 0.03
C LEU A 53 -19.65 -8.45 1.08
N GLU A 54 -20.83 -8.96 0.68
CA GLU A 54 -21.70 -9.71 1.59
C GLU A 54 -21.11 -11.07 1.98
N ALA A 55 -20.28 -11.66 1.11
CA ALA A 55 -19.61 -12.93 1.31
C ALA A 55 -18.29 -12.94 0.51
N PRO A 56 -17.37 -13.90 0.79
CA PRO A 56 -16.19 -14.14 -0.05
C PRO A 56 -16.50 -14.13 -1.54
N ASN A 57 -15.68 -13.43 -2.34
CA ASN A 57 -15.92 -13.33 -3.77
C ASN A 57 -14.64 -13.01 -4.56
N THR A 58 -14.68 -13.24 -5.87
CA THR A 58 -13.66 -12.76 -6.80
C THR A 58 -13.86 -11.27 -7.07
N VAL A 59 -12.78 -10.50 -6.99
CA VAL A 59 -12.77 -9.06 -7.21
C VAL A 59 -11.85 -8.75 -8.40
N THR A 60 -12.32 -7.88 -9.28
CA THR A 60 -11.51 -7.32 -10.37
C THR A 60 -10.70 -6.13 -9.88
N ILE A 61 -9.41 -6.14 -10.14
CA ILE A 61 -8.48 -5.05 -9.82
C ILE A 61 -7.93 -4.50 -11.13
N THR A 62 -7.94 -3.18 -11.29
CA THR A 62 -7.44 -2.54 -12.50
C THR A 62 -6.56 -1.33 -12.18
N ALA A 63 -5.61 -1.05 -13.06
CA ALA A 63 -4.88 0.21 -13.09
C ALA A 63 -4.34 0.48 -14.49
N ARG A 64 -3.89 1.72 -14.72
CA ARG A 64 -3.03 2.07 -15.85
C ARG A 64 -1.61 2.24 -15.32
N VAL A 65 -0.64 1.58 -15.94
CA VAL A 65 0.74 1.56 -15.46
C VAL A 65 1.66 2.08 -16.55
N ALA A 66 2.57 2.97 -16.18
CA ALA A 66 3.71 3.33 -17.00
C ALA A 66 5.00 3.07 -16.23
N ALA A 67 6.03 2.59 -16.92
CA ALA A 67 7.34 2.31 -16.35
C ALA A 67 8.39 2.66 -17.39
N ARG A 68 9.52 3.24 -16.96
CA ARG A 68 10.62 3.61 -17.84
C ARG A 68 11.97 3.19 -17.26
N LEU A 69 12.49 2.10 -17.80
CA LEU A 69 13.89 1.68 -17.67
C LEU A 69 14.71 2.22 -18.83
N ASN A 70 16.03 2.35 -18.64
CA ASN A 70 16.96 2.48 -19.75
C ASN A 70 17.08 1.14 -20.49
N GLU A 71 17.54 1.16 -21.75
CA GLU A 71 17.77 -0.08 -22.52
C GLU A 71 18.89 -0.91 -21.89
N THR A 72 20.03 -0.28 -21.62
CA THR A 72 21.13 -0.89 -20.88
C THR A 72 20.86 -0.89 -19.38
N PRO A 73 20.98 -2.03 -18.69
CA PRO A 73 20.88 -2.10 -17.24
C PRO A 73 21.94 -1.26 -16.53
N ASN A 74 21.63 -0.84 -15.30
CA ASN A 74 22.57 -0.17 -14.42
C ASN A 74 22.80 -1.01 -13.14
N PRO A 75 23.81 -1.90 -13.16
CA PRO A 75 24.13 -2.77 -12.03
C PRO A 75 24.50 -2.03 -10.74
N GLU A 76 25.00 -0.79 -10.83
CA GLU A 76 25.36 0.02 -9.66
C GLU A 76 24.15 0.47 -8.85
N ILE A 77 22.97 0.59 -9.49
CA ILE A 77 21.70 0.88 -8.83
C ILE A 77 21.03 -0.42 -8.41
N GLN A 78 20.98 -1.41 -9.30
CA GLN A 78 20.32 -2.69 -9.06
C GLN A 78 20.87 -3.41 -7.83
N ASN A 79 22.20 -3.47 -7.69
CA ASN A 79 22.88 -4.22 -6.61
C ASN A 79 23.15 -3.38 -5.36
N ARG A 80 22.76 -2.10 -5.34
CA ARG A 80 23.00 -1.23 -4.19
C ARG A 80 22.14 -1.68 -3.00
N PRO A 81 22.61 -1.58 -1.75
CA PRO A 81 21.74 -1.79 -0.59
C PRO A 81 20.51 -0.86 -0.62
N LEU A 82 19.37 -1.32 -0.09
CA LEU A 82 18.10 -0.55 -0.08
C LEU A 82 18.14 0.66 0.86
N ASP A 83 19.04 0.66 1.84
CA ASP A 83 19.29 1.76 2.78
C ASP A 83 20.24 2.83 2.22
N GLN A 84 20.62 2.73 0.93
CA GLN A 84 21.48 3.69 0.24
C GLN A 84 20.77 4.36 -0.94
N LYS A 85 21.08 5.64 -1.17
CA LYS A 85 20.52 6.41 -2.29
C LYS A 85 21.01 5.87 -3.65
N PRO A 86 20.18 5.87 -4.71
CA PRO A 86 18.74 6.16 -4.67
C PRO A 86 17.99 5.02 -3.95
N TYR A 87 17.14 5.41 -2.99
CA TYR A 87 16.39 4.47 -2.14
C TYR A 87 15.36 3.70 -2.98
N TRP A 88 14.51 4.44 -3.69
CA TRP A 88 13.46 3.95 -4.57
C TRP A 88 13.85 4.31 -6.01
N ASP A 89 14.18 3.31 -6.82
CA ASP A 89 14.47 3.46 -8.25
C ASP A 89 14.01 2.20 -8.98
N ILE A 90 13.23 2.38 -10.05
CA ILE A 90 12.72 1.30 -10.90
C ILE A 90 13.81 0.36 -11.45
N GLU A 91 15.06 0.80 -11.56
CA GLU A 91 16.16 -0.08 -11.98
C GLU A 91 16.34 -1.28 -11.04
N ARG A 92 16.00 -1.13 -9.75
CA ARG A 92 15.99 -2.22 -8.77
C ARG A 92 14.87 -3.24 -9.02
N ALA A 93 13.86 -2.87 -9.80
CA ALA A 93 12.72 -3.71 -10.17
C ALA A 93 12.92 -4.42 -11.53
N ARG A 94 14.06 -4.19 -12.20
CA ARG A 94 14.36 -4.80 -13.50
C ARG A 94 14.38 -6.33 -13.39
N ILE A 95 13.72 -6.98 -14.34
CA ILE A 95 13.78 -8.43 -14.52
C ILE A 95 15.00 -8.78 -15.37
N ALA A 96 16.01 -9.40 -14.75
CA ALA A 96 17.26 -9.79 -15.40
C ALA A 96 17.87 -8.62 -16.19
N GLU A 97 18.21 -8.83 -17.47
CA GLU A 97 18.75 -7.82 -18.37
C GLU A 97 17.66 -7.15 -19.23
N GLU A 98 16.39 -7.55 -19.08
CA GLU A 98 15.31 -7.11 -19.95
C GLU A 98 14.75 -5.75 -19.51
N ARG A 99 14.13 -5.02 -20.44
CA ARG A 99 13.47 -3.74 -20.15
C ARG A 99 12.06 -3.98 -19.60
N LYS A 100 11.94 -4.79 -18.56
CA LYS A 100 10.67 -5.24 -17.96
C LYS A 100 10.69 -5.15 -16.44
N VAL A 101 9.51 -4.96 -15.87
CA VAL A 101 9.26 -4.93 -14.41
C VAL A 101 7.99 -5.71 -14.08
N LEU A 102 7.88 -6.15 -12.83
CA LEU A 102 6.66 -6.77 -12.31
C LEU A 102 5.77 -5.71 -11.66
N VAL A 103 4.50 -5.72 -12.04
CA VAL A 103 3.41 -5.12 -11.27
C VAL A 103 2.83 -6.23 -10.40
N GLU A 104 2.85 -6.04 -9.08
CA GLU A 104 2.39 -7.03 -8.11
C GLU A 104 1.06 -6.58 -7.50
N LEU A 105 0.09 -7.49 -7.47
CA LEU A 105 -1.12 -7.36 -6.67
C LEU A 105 -0.82 -7.77 -5.23
N ILE A 106 -1.01 -6.84 -4.31
CA ILE A 106 -0.78 -7.05 -2.88
C ILE A 106 -2.10 -7.21 -2.17
N VAL A 107 -2.26 -8.31 -1.44
CA VAL A 107 -3.38 -8.55 -0.52
C VAL A 107 -2.79 -8.85 0.85
N ASN A 108 -3.15 -8.05 1.85
CA ASN A 108 -2.70 -8.23 3.24
C ASN A 108 -1.17 -8.37 3.39
N GLY A 109 -0.41 -7.66 2.55
CA GLY A 109 1.06 -7.61 2.60
C GLY A 109 1.76 -8.68 1.77
N GLN A 110 1.01 -9.59 1.14
CA GLN A 110 1.55 -10.65 0.28
C GLN A 110 1.33 -10.30 -1.19
N ALA A 111 2.35 -10.55 -2.03
CA ALA A 111 2.20 -10.48 -3.48
C ALA A 111 1.51 -11.76 -3.96
N VAL A 112 0.21 -11.67 -4.23
CA VAL A 112 -0.64 -12.83 -4.57
C VAL A 112 -0.67 -13.12 -6.07
N GLU A 113 -0.51 -12.09 -6.90
CA GLU A 113 -0.43 -12.19 -8.35
C GLU A 113 0.56 -11.17 -8.90
N THR A 114 1.10 -11.43 -10.09
CA THR A 114 2.03 -10.54 -10.78
C THR A 114 1.73 -10.45 -12.27
N GLN A 115 1.96 -9.28 -12.85
CA GLN A 115 1.90 -9.05 -14.29
C GLN A 115 3.18 -8.34 -14.73
N GLU A 116 3.86 -8.91 -15.73
CA GLU A 116 5.03 -8.29 -16.36
C GLU A 116 4.60 -7.19 -17.33
N ILE A 117 5.32 -6.06 -17.31
CA ILE A 117 5.14 -4.98 -18.29
C ILE A 117 6.48 -4.55 -18.88
N VAL A 118 6.46 -4.11 -20.13
CA VAL A 118 7.63 -3.48 -20.77
C VAL A 118 7.77 -2.06 -20.24
N ALA A 119 8.93 -1.75 -19.67
CA ALA A 119 9.23 -0.46 -19.08
C ALA A 119 9.81 0.53 -20.12
N ASN A 120 9.07 0.75 -21.21
CA ASN A 120 9.46 1.65 -22.30
C ASN A 120 8.98 3.11 -22.15
N GLY A 121 8.09 3.37 -21.20
CA GLY A 121 7.44 4.65 -20.95
C GLY A 121 6.00 4.74 -21.45
N GLU A 122 5.50 3.71 -22.14
CA GLU A 122 4.10 3.64 -22.56
C GLU A 122 3.18 3.35 -21.37
N ILE A 123 1.95 3.87 -21.44
CA ILE A 123 0.90 3.56 -20.47
C ILE A 123 0.19 2.30 -20.96
N VAL A 124 0.22 1.23 -20.15
CA VAL A 124 -0.47 -0.03 -20.43
C VAL A 124 -1.53 -0.30 -19.35
N PRO A 125 -2.70 -0.85 -19.72
CA PRO A 125 -3.65 -1.33 -18.73
C PRO A 125 -3.13 -2.63 -18.08
N VAL A 126 -3.37 -2.77 -16.77
CA VAL A 126 -3.18 -4.02 -16.03
C VAL A 126 -4.49 -4.41 -15.37
N GLN A 127 -4.75 -5.71 -15.30
CA GLN A 127 -5.95 -6.27 -14.69
C GLN A 127 -5.64 -7.59 -13.99
N PHE A 128 -6.20 -7.74 -12.80
CA PHE A 128 -6.17 -8.97 -12.02
C PHE A 128 -7.59 -9.38 -11.64
N GLU A 129 -7.80 -10.67 -11.41
CA GLU A 129 -9.04 -11.23 -10.86
C GLU A 129 -8.68 -12.17 -9.72
N THR A 130 -8.84 -11.68 -8.49
CA THR A 130 -8.36 -12.39 -7.30
C THR A 130 -9.51 -12.74 -6.36
N ALA A 131 -9.44 -13.91 -5.74
CA ALA A 131 -10.37 -14.30 -4.70
C ALA A 131 -10.05 -13.56 -3.39
N ILE A 132 -11.07 -12.94 -2.79
CA ILE A 132 -10.97 -12.31 -1.46
C ILE A 132 -11.85 -13.09 -0.49
N ASP A 133 -11.20 -13.94 0.30
CA ASP A 133 -11.88 -14.86 1.22
C ASP A 133 -12.23 -14.22 2.58
N ARG A 134 -11.65 -13.07 2.87
CA ARG A 134 -11.81 -12.35 4.14
C ARG A 134 -11.52 -10.87 3.97
N SER A 135 -11.94 -10.07 4.94
CA SER A 135 -11.65 -8.65 4.96
C SER A 135 -10.15 -8.39 4.86
N SER A 136 -9.77 -7.61 3.86
CA SER A 136 -8.40 -7.44 3.42
C SER A 136 -8.14 -6.01 3.00
N TRP A 137 -6.87 -5.60 3.01
CA TRP A 137 -6.44 -4.42 2.26
C TRP A 137 -5.74 -4.87 0.97
N VAL A 138 -6.02 -4.17 -0.12
CA VAL A 138 -5.57 -4.50 -1.47
C VAL A 138 -4.84 -3.31 -2.07
N ALA A 139 -3.66 -3.53 -2.62
CA ALA A 139 -2.83 -2.50 -3.24
C ALA A 139 -2.09 -3.03 -4.48
N LEU A 140 -1.51 -2.13 -5.27
CA LEU A 140 -0.56 -2.49 -6.33
C LEU A 140 0.82 -1.95 -5.99
N ARG A 141 1.87 -2.67 -6.41
CA ARG A 141 3.24 -2.14 -6.34
C ARG A 141 4.10 -2.59 -7.52
N ILE A 142 5.14 -1.82 -7.79
CA ILE A 142 6.33 -2.27 -8.51
C ILE A 142 7.44 -2.25 -7.46
N PHE A 143 7.90 -3.41 -6.99
CA PHE A 143 8.88 -3.48 -5.90
C PHE A 143 10.31 -3.36 -6.45
N PRO A 144 11.22 -2.53 -5.87
CA PRO A 144 11.04 -1.56 -4.77
C PRO A 144 10.97 -0.10 -5.26
N SER A 145 10.08 0.20 -6.20
CA SER A 145 9.90 1.50 -6.84
C SER A 145 8.66 2.26 -6.31
N SER A 146 7.46 1.72 -6.53
CA SER A 146 6.17 2.40 -6.27
C SER A 146 5.19 1.46 -5.57
N HIS A 147 4.35 1.97 -4.66
CA HIS A 147 3.31 1.21 -3.96
C HIS A 147 2.09 2.10 -3.71
N THR A 148 0.89 1.70 -4.15
CA THR A 148 -0.32 2.51 -3.96
C THR A 148 -0.76 2.54 -2.50
N ASN A 149 -1.58 3.53 -2.12
CA ASN A 149 -2.42 3.36 -0.94
C ASN A 149 -3.41 2.20 -1.18
N PRO A 150 -3.91 1.56 -0.12
CA PRO A 150 -4.82 0.43 -0.27
C PRO A 150 -6.27 0.88 -0.55
N VAL A 151 -7.02 -0.03 -1.18
CA VAL A 151 -8.48 -0.13 -1.02
C VAL A 151 -8.75 -1.24 0.00
N PHE A 152 -9.64 -0.99 0.95
CA PHE A 152 -10.10 -1.94 1.95
C PHE A 152 -11.28 -2.72 1.39
N VAL A 153 -11.18 -4.04 1.35
CA VAL A 153 -12.28 -4.93 1.02
C VAL A 153 -12.81 -5.50 2.33
N ILE A 154 -14.05 -5.18 2.70
CA ILE A 154 -14.70 -5.65 3.92
C ILE A 154 -15.68 -6.75 3.55
N VAL A 155 -15.44 -7.95 4.06
CA VAL A 155 -16.25 -9.14 3.80
C VAL A 155 -17.14 -9.41 5.00
N ASP A 156 -18.45 -9.54 4.78
CA ASP A 156 -19.43 -9.91 5.82
C ASP A 156 -19.38 -8.98 7.05
N GLY A 157 -19.05 -7.69 6.83
CA GLY A 157 -18.88 -6.69 7.89
C GLY A 157 -17.76 -6.98 8.89
N LYS A 158 -16.91 -7.99 8.65
CA LYS A 158 -15.84 -8.39 9.57
C LYS A 158 -14.64 -7.46 9.44
N PRO A 159 -13.90 -7.20 10.53
CA PRO A 159 -12.74 -6.33 10.46
C PRO A 159 -11.57 -7.03 9.75
N ILE A 160 -10.60 -6.24 9.28
CA ILE A 160 -9.38 -6.79 8.66
C ILE A 160 -8.51 -7.44 9.75
N ARG A 161 -8.20 -8.73 9.55
CA ARG A 161 -7.31 -9.55 10.38
C ARG A 161 -6.32 -10.27 9.45
N ALA A 162 -5.35 -9.50 8.97
CA ALA A 162 -4.40 -9.92 7.94
C ALA A 162 -3.56 -11.13 8.36
N SER A 163 -2.87 -11.02 9.51
CA SER A 163 -2.12 -12.11 10.14
C SER A 163 -1.72 -11.77 11.57
N ARG A 164 -1.51 -12.80 12.39
CA ARG A 164 -0.99 -12.71 13.76
C ARG A 164 0.43 -12.19 13.74
N ARG A 165 1.26 -12.64 12.80
CA ARG A 165 2.63 -12.18 12.62
C ARG A 165 2.71 -10.68 12.36
N SER A 166 1.83 -10.13 11.51
CA SER A 166 1.79 -8.68 11.28
C SER A 166 1.33 -7.93 12.52
N ALA A 167 0.32 -8.43 13.24
CA ALA A 167 -0.14 -7.82 14.50
C ALA A 167 0.95 -7.82 15.57
N GLN A 168 1.66 -8.94 15.75
CA GLN A 168 2.80 -9.05 16.66
C GLN A 168 3.92 -8.10 16.25
N TRP A 169 4.27 -8.03 14.97
CA TRP A 169 5.28 -7.10 14.48
C TRP A 169 4.90 -5.64 14.79
N CYS A 170 3.63 -5.25 14.59
CA CYS A 170 3.14 -3.93 14.95
C CYS A 170 3.23 -3.67 16.46
N LEU A 171 2.88 -4.65 17.29
CA LEU A 171 3.00 -4.56 18.75
C LEU A 171 4.45 -4.33 19.18
N ASP A 172 5.38 -5.13 18.65
CA ASP A 172 6.81 -4.99 18.91
C ASP A 172 7.33 -3.63 18.43
N ALA A 173 6.88 -3.17 17.26
CA ALA A 173 7.25 -1.89 16.68
C ALA A 173 6.81 -0.69 17.54
N VAL A 174 5.67 -0.77 18.23
CA VAL A 174 5.24 0.27 19.18
C VAL A 174 6.27 0.41 20.31
N GLU A 175 6.75 -0.70 20.86
CA GLU A 175 7.75 -0.68 21.93
C GLU A 175 9.13 -0.21 21.43
N VAL A 176 9.54 -0.61 20.22
CA VAL A 176 10.74 -0.06 19.57
C VAL A 176 10.63 1.47 19.42
N CYS A 177 9.48 1.96 18.96
CA CYS A 177 9.24 3.40 18.81
C CYS A 177 9.32 4.13 20.15
N TRP A 178 8.74 3.56 21.22
CA TRP A 178 8.82 4.13 22.55
C TRP A 178 10.28 4.24 23.00
N ASN A 179 11.03 3.14 22.95
CA ASN A 179 12.42 3.10 23.44
C ASN A 179 13.33 4.06 22.68
N ALA A 180 13.08 4.28 21.39
CA ALA A 180 13.80 5.26 20.58
C ALA A 180 13.47 6.73 20.94
N LYS A 181 12.28 7.00 21.50
CA LYS A 181 11.73 8.36 21.67
C LYS A 181 11.64 8.84 23.11
N VAL A 182 11.49 7.97 24.10
CA VAL A 182 11.24 8.33 25.51
C VAL A 182 12.24 9.35 26.07
N ASN A 183 13.53 9.19 25.74
CA ASN A 183 14.57 10.10 26.20
C ASN A 183 14.52 11.51 25.58
N ARG A 184 13.67 11.71 24.56
CA ARG A 184 13.40 13.00 23.90
C ARG A 184 12.06 13.61 24.35
N ILE A 185 11.32 12.95 25.22
CA ILE A 185 10.08 13.44 25.82
C ILE A 185 10.41 14.02 27.19
N ARG A 186 9.85 15.19 27.52
CA ARG A 186 10.05 15.85 28.81
C ARG A 186 9.60 14.93 29.93
N GLU A 187 10.31 14.92 31.05
CA GLU A 187 10.10 13.94 32.12
C GLU A 187 8.67 13.95 32.64
N GLU A 188 8.10 15.15 32.82
CA GLU A 188 6.72 15.37 33.26
C GLU A 188 5.65 14.95 32.24
N GLU A 189 6.02 14.74 30.97
CA GLU A 189 5.11 14.31 29.89
C GLU A 189 5.19 12.81 29.61
N ARG A 190 6.15 12.08 30.19
CA ARG A 190 6.43 10.67 29.85
C ARG A 190 5.27 9.74 30.19
N ASP A 191 4.58 9.95 31.30
CA ASP A 191 3.46 9.10 31.70
C ASP A 191 2.29 9.25 30.71
N ALA A 192 1.91 10.49 30.40
CA ALA A 192 0.87 10.76 29.40
C ALA A 192 1.25 10.25 28.01
N ALA A 193 2.53 10.40 27.62
CA ALA A 193 3.02 9.83 26.37
C ALA A 193 2.97 8.31 26.38
N ARG A 194 3.36 7.65 27.47
CA ARG A 194 3.32 6.18 27.59
C ARG A 194 1.88 5.67 27.44
N GLU A 195 0.91 6.33 28.06
CA GLU A 195 -0.50 5.96 27.90
C GLU A 195 -0.97 6.05 26.44
N ALA A 196 -0.52 7.06 25.68
CA ALA A 196 -0.82 7.13 24.25
C ALA A 196 -0.22 5.96 23.44
N TYR A 197 0.97 5.46 23.81
CA TYR A 197 1.55 4.26 23.21
C TYR A 197 0.78 3.00 23.62
N ASN A 198 0.35 2.91 24.88
CA ASN A 198 -0.42 1.78 25.40
C ASN A 198 -1.75 1.60 24.65
N VAL A 199 -2.41 2.68 24.22
CA VAL A 199 -3.61 2.60 23.36
C VAL A 199 -3.31 1.86 22.04
N ALA A 200 -2.17 2.16 21.41
CA ALA A 200 -1.74 1.46 20.20
C ALA A 200 -1.38 0.00 20.48
N SER A 201 -0.63 -0.26 21.55
CA SER A 201 -0.28 -1.63 21.97
C SER A 201 -1.52 -2.48 22.21
N GLN A 202 -2.51 -1.96 22.95
CA GLN A 202 -3.76 -2.67 23.22
C GLN A 202 -4.53 -2.97 21.94
N THR A 203 -4.53 -2.06 20.98
CA THR A 203 -5.17 -2.27 19.67
C THR A 203 -4.55 -3.45 18.95
N TYR A 204 -3.21 -3.51 18.85
CA TYR A 204 -2.53 -4.62 18.17
C TYR A 204 -2.61 -5.93 18.95
N GLN A 205 -2.63 -5.88 20.29
CA GLN A 205 -2.86 -7.05 21.12
C GLN A 205 -4.26 -7.63 20.88
N ASN A 206 -5.30 -6.80 20.84
CA ASN A 206 -6.67 -7.26 20.53
C ASN A 206 -6.74 -7.87 19.12
N ILE A 207 -6.10 -7.25 18.13
CA ILE A 207 -6.03 -7.79 16.76
C ILE A 207 -5.31 -9.15 16.75
N LEU A 208 -4.21 -9.28 17.50
CA LEU A 208 -3.45 -10.52 17.61
C LEU A 208 -4.28 -11.64 18.25
N GLU A 209 -5.07 -11.34 19.28
CA GLU A 209 -5.94 -12.30 19.95
C GLU A 209 -7.13 -12.73 19.07
N ASP A 210 -7.70 -11.79 18.31
CA ASP A 210 -8.85 -11.98 17.41
C ASP A 210 -8.48 -12.57 16.04
N CYS A 211 -7.19 -12.56 15.66
CA CYS A 211 -6.73 -13.07 14.37
C CYS A 211 -6.49 -14.59 14.41
N ASP A 212 -7.16 -15.28 13.48
CA ASP A 212 -7.12 -16.73 13.26
C ASP A 212 -6.10 -17.19 12.21
N VAL A 213 -5.40 -16.25 11.55
CA VAL A 213 -4.38 -16.52 10.52
C VAL A 213 -3.00 -16.17 11.06
N ASP A 214 -2.03 -17.07 10.93
CA ASP A 214 -0.67 -16.85 11.40
C ASP A 214 0.08 -15.75 10.63
#